data_AF-A0A0F9GJ54-F1
#
_entry.id   AF-A0A0F9GJ54-F1
#
_cell.length_a   1.000
_cell.length_b   1.000
_cell.length_c   1.000
_cell.angle_alpha   90.00
_cell.angle_beta   90.00
_cell.angle_gamma   90.00
#
_symmetry.space_group_name_H-M   'P 1'
#
loop_
_entity.id
_entity.type
_entity.pdbx_description
1 polymer ?
#
loop_
_entity_poly.entity_id
_entity_poly.type
_entity_poly.pdbx_seq_one_letter_code
_entity_poly.pdbx_strand_id
1 'polypeptide(L)' 'MPTKDSRVIGVRIKESLIEQIKRRANRKGWTVNRWMNWAIQEGLRSHKKGVNNV' A
#
# COMPACT_ATOMS: atom_id res chain seq x y z
N MET A 1 11.88 -0.69 11.10
CA MET A 1 11.13 -0.43 12.35
C MET A 1 10.39 0.90 12.19
N PRO A 2 9.18 1.06 12.73
CA PRO A 2 8.53 2.37 12.79
C PRO A 2 9.40 3.33 13.63
N THR A 3 9.70 4.51 13.10
CA THR A 3 10.35 5.61 13.83
C THR A 3 9.33 6.34 14.69
N LYS A 4 9.77 7.19 15.63
CA LYS A 4 8.88 7.98 16.51
C LYS A 4 7.82 8.80 15.75
N ASP A 5 8.07 9.13 14.48
CA ASP A 5 7.14 9.88 13.61
C ASP A 5 6.17 8.99 12.80
N SER A 6 6.23 7.67 12.97
CA SER A 6 5.38 6.74 12.23
C SER A 6 3.96 6.74 12.79
N ARG A 7 2.99 7.21 11.98
CA ARG A 7 1.56 7.07 12.30
C ARG A 7 1.07 5.68 11.90
N VAL A 8 0.49 4.96 12.86
CA VAL A 8 -0.16 3.67 12.59
C VAL A 8 -1.58 3.92 12.10
N ILE A 9 -1.93 3.35 10.94
CA ILE A 9 -3.27 3.46 10.36
C ILE A 9 -3.86 2.06 10.24
N GLY A 10 -5.00 1.84 10.89
CA GLY A 10 -5.79 0.62 10.73
C GLY A 10 -6.70 0.74 9.51
N VAL A 11 -6.62 -0.20 8.57
CA VAL A 11 -7.48 -0.24 7.39
C VAL A 11 -8.35 -1.49 7.44
N ARG A 12 -9.66 -1.33 7.22
CA ARG A 12 -10.59 -2.47 7.09
C ARG A 12 -10.63 -2.92 5.64
N ILE A 13 -10.29 -4.18 5.40
CA ILE A 13 -10.20 -4.79 4.08
C ILE A 13 -11.00 -6.10 4.12
N LYS A 14 -11.72 -6.42 3.05
CA LYS A 14 -12.41 -7.72 2.93
C LYS A 14 -11.38 -8.87 2.94
N GLU A 15 -11.73 -10.00 3.54
CA GLU A 15 -10.81 -11.14 3.67
C GLU A 15 -10.33 -11.66 2.30
N SER A 16 -11.23 -11.78 1.32
CA SER A 16 -10.86 -12.20 -0.03
C SER A 16 -9.83 -11.29 -0.71
N LEU A 17 -9.78 -10.02 -0.33
CA LEU A 17 -8.83 -9.06 -0.85
C LEU A 17 -7.50 -9.12 -0.09
N ILE A 18 -7.50 -9.35 1.24
CA ILE A 18 -6.25 -9.53 1.99
C ILE A 18 -5.49 -10.78 1.52
N GLU A 19 -6.19 -11.85 1.18
CA GLU A 19 -5.57 -13.06 0.63
C GLU A 19 -4.86 -12.79 -0.70
N GLN A 20 -5.50 -12.05 -1.60
CA GLN A 20 -4.89 -11.68 -2.88
C GLN A 20 -3.65 -10.81 -2.68
N ILE A 21 -3.72 -9.85 -1.73
CA ILE A 21 -2.59 -9.00 -1.37
C ILE A 21 -1.44 -9.84 -0.83
N LYS A 22 -1.70 -10.76 0.11
CA LYS A 22 -0.70 -11.68 0.66
C LYS A 22 -0.01 -12.49 -0.44
N ARG A 23 -0.78 -13.08 -1.37
CA ARG A 23 -0.20 -13.84 -2.50
C ARG A 23 0.73 -12.98 -3.36
N ARG A 24 0.33 -11.73 -3.66
CA ARG A 24 1.15 -10.79 -4.45
C ARG A 24 2.39 -10.32 -3.69
N ALA A 25 2.27 -10.05 -2.41
CA ALA A 25 3.37 -9.62 -1.55
C ALA A 25 4.42 -10.74 -1.39
N ASN A 26 3.97 -11.98 -1.15
CA ASN A 26 4.85 -13.15 -1.00
C ASN A 26 5.68 -13.42 -2.26
N ARG A 27 5.10 -13.27 -3.46
CA ARG A 27 5.85 -13.41 -4.73
C ARG A 27 7.02 -12.44 -4.86
N LYS A 28 6.96 -11.29 -4.20
CA LYS A 28 8.02 -10.27 -4.18
C LYS A 28 8.90 -10.34 -2.93
N GLY A 29 8.66 -11.30 -2.03
CA GLY A 29 9.32 -11.36 -0.72
C GLY A 29 9.00 -10.15 0.17
N TRP A 30 7.83 -9.53 0.00
CA TRP A 30 7.41 -8.33 0.74
C TRP A 30 6.42 -8.68 1.85
N THR A 31 6.46 -7.92 2.94
CA THR A 31 5.40 -7.93 3.94
C THR A 31 4.16 -7.20 3.40
N VAL A 32 2.98 -7.55 3.92
CA VAL A 32 1.72 -6.87 3.58
C VAL A 32 1.84 -5.37 3.81
N ASN A 33 2.42 -4.92 4.93
CA ASN A 33 2.63 -3.50 5.21
C ASN A 33 3.49 -2.81 4.15
N ARG A 34 4.59 -3.43 3.72
CA ARG A 34 5.46 -2.87 2.67
C ARG A 34 4.72 -2.78 1.34
N TRP A 35 3.97 -3.82 0.99
CA TRP A 35 3.14 -3.82 -0.21
C TRP A 35 2.07 -2.72 -0.17
N MET A 36 1.44 -2.52 1.00
CA MET A 36 0.40 -1.51 1.18
C MET A 36 0.93 -0.10 1.04
N ASN A 37 2.06 0.20 1.68
CA ASN A 37 2.72 1.50 1.55
C ASN A 37 3.12 1.79 0.10
N TRP A 38 3.64 0.79 -0.62
CA TRP A 38 3.96 0.93 -2.04
C TRP A 38 2.70 1.19 -2.88
N ALA A 39 1.62 0.42 -2.68
CA ALA A 39 0.38 0.59 -3.44
C ALA A 39 -0.27 1.97 -3.22
N ILE A 40 -0.25 2.47 -1.99
CA ILE A 40 -0.74 3.82 -1.67
C ILE A 40 0.12 4.88 -2.36
N GLN A 41 1.44 4.78 -2.28
CA GLN A 41 2.35 5.72 -2.95
C GLN A 41 2.17 5.72 -4.47
N GLU A 42 2.01 4.54 -5.07
CA GLU A 42 1.79 4.40 -6.50
C GLU A 42 0.45 5.02 -6.92
N GLY A 43 -0.63 4.76 -6.17
CA GLY A 43 -1.93 5.38 -6.39
C GLY A 43 -1.85 6.91 -6.31
N LEU A 44 -1.21 7.45 -5.27
CA LEU A 44 -1.02 8.90 -5.11
C LEU A 44 -0.20 9.52 -6.25
N ARG A 45 0.82 8.82 -6.76
CA ARG A 45 1.61 9.27 -7.92
C ARG A 45 0.77 9.33 -9.19
N SER A 46 -0.05 8.31 -9.43
CA SER A 46 -0.96 8.28 -10.58
C SER A 46 -2.00 9.40 -10.52
N HIS A 47 -2.57 9.66 -9.33
CA HIS A 47 -3.49 10.79 -9.14
C HIS A 47 -2.80 12.14 -9.31
N LYS A 48 -1.58 12.35 -8.78
CA LYS A 48 -0.83 13.60 -8.99
C LYS A 48 -0.46 13.83 -10.45
N LYS A 49 -0.13 12.78 -11.22
CA LYS A 49 0.13 12.89 -12.66
C LYS A 49 -1.11 13.31 -13.46
N GLY A 50 -2.32 12.95 -13.01
CA GLY A 50 -3.56 13.39 -13.64
C GLY A 50 -3.95 14.84 -13.36
N VAL A 51 -3.48 15.42 -12.24
CA VAL A 51 -3.83 16.80 -11.84
C VAL A 51 -2.92 17.86 -12.48
N ASN A 52 -1.65 17.53 -12.76
CA ASN A 52 -0.71 18.47 -13.40
C ASN A 52 -0.81 18.52 -14.93
N ASN A 53 -1.81 17.86 -15.53
CA ASN A 53 -2.02 17.81 -16.98
C ASN A 53 -3.33 18.50 -17.41
N VAL A 54 -3.84 19.42 -16.58
CA VAL A 54 -4.97 20.32 -16.88
C VAL A 54 -4.49 21.76 -16.83
#